data_AF-A0A892I9I6-F1
#
_entry.id   AF-A0A892I9I6-F1
#
_cell.length_a   1.000
_cell.length_b   1.000
_cell.length_c   1.000
_cell.angle_alpha   90.00
_cell.angle_beta   90.00
_cell.angle_gamma   90.00
#
_symmetry.space_group_name_H-M   'P 1'
#
loop_
_entity.id
_entity.type
_entity.pdbx_description
1 polymer ?
#
loop_
_entity_poly.entity_id
_entity_poly.type
_entity_poly.pdbx_seq_one_letter_code
_entity_poly.pdbx_strand_id
1 'polypeptide(L)'
;MSSGSEKSRNRRYDLLYRCALSRIYHQKRERFFDMCDGLTKVVALVGGAASIARVASTEQLSIVGAVITLSSALSLVAGYAKRARTHADLAKAFGDLEARIVAEGSLSDERVNQCQAEMLRVEMGEPRTLGALVRICQNEIAAARGKNQDIRHVNLWQRLFAHLYDFDMAPKAKN
;
A
#
# COMPACT_ATOMS: atom_id res chain seq x y z
N MET A 1 36.12 -20.69 0.73
CA MET A 1 35.15 -20.33 1.79
C MET A 1 34.51 -18.93 1.61
N SER A 2 34.94 -18.09 0.66
CA SER A 2 34.38 -16.74 0.44
C SER A 2 33.01 -16.69 -0.26
N SER A 3 32.70 -17.63 -1.15
CA SER A 3 31.50 -17.56 -1.99
C SER A 3 30.17 -17.81 -1.25
N GLY A 4 30.20 -18.62 -0.18
CA GLY A 4 29.00 -18.93 0.63
C GLY A 4 28.51 -17.72 1.43
N SER A 5 29.42 -17.04 2.15
CA SER A 5 29.10 -15.86 2.96
C SER A 5 28.53 -14.71 2.11
N GLU A 6 29.08 -14.51 0.92
CA GLU A 6 28.63 -13.48 -0.01
C GLU A 6 27.22 -13.78 -0.55
N LYS A 7 26.95 -15.06 -0.89
CA LYS A 7 25.61 -15.51 -1.33
C LYS A 7 24.56 -15.28 -0.25
N SER A 8 24.80 -15.70 1.00
CA SER A 8 23.83 -15.51 2.10
C SER A 8 23.58 -14.03 2.39
N ARG A 9 24.61 -13.18 2.27
CA ARG A 9 24.50 -11.72 2.42
C ARG A 9 23.62 -11.09 1.34
N ASN A 10 23.79 -11.48 0.08
CA ASN A 10 22.98 -11.00 -1.03
C ASN A 10 21.51 -11.43 -0.88
N ARG A 11 21.27 -12.68 -0.48
CA ARG A 11 19.91 -13.19 -0.23
C ARG A 11 19.22 -12.46 0.94
N ARG A 12 19.96 -12.19 2.02
CA ARG A 12 19.44 -11.37 3.13
C ARG A 12 19.08 -9.96 2.68
N TYR A 13 19.94 -9.34 1.88
CA TYR A 13 19.67 -8.00 1.33
C TYR A 13 18.40 -7.99 0.47
N ASP A 14 18.20 -9.02 -0.37
CA ASP A 14 16.98 -9.18 -1.17
C ASP A 14 15.73 -9.33 -0.30
N LEU A 15 15.78 -10.20 0.72
CA LEU A 15 14.69 -10.38 1.69
C LEU A 15 14.32 -9.06 2.39
N LEU A 16 15.31 -8.32 2.89
CA LEU A 16 15.08 -7.02 3.54
C LEU A 16 14.48 -6.01 2.57
N TYR A 17 14.96 -5.98 1.32
CA TYR A 17 14.41 -5.10 0.30
C TYR A 17 12.94 -5.43 -0.01
N ARG A 18 12.62 -6.72 -0.20
CA ARG A 18 11.25 -7.16 -0.46
C ARG A 18 10.31 -6.86 0.70
N CYS A 19 10.72 -7.15 1.94
CA CYS A 19 9.93 -6.82 3.13
C CYS A 19 9.68 -5.31 3.24
N ALA A 20 10.71 -4.48 3.06
CA ALA A 20 10.58 -3.03 3.10
C ALA A 20 9.64 -2.51 1.99
N LEU A 21 9.74 -3.06 0.77
CA LEU A 21 8.89 -2.70 -0.35
C LEU A 21 7.42 -3.05 -0.09
N SER A 22 7.13 -4.28 0.32
CA SER A 22 5.76 -4.72 0.63
C SER A 22 5.18 -3.94 1.82
N ARG A 23 5.98 -3.69 2.86
CA ARG A 23 5.56 -2.88 4.02
C ARG A 23 5.15 -1.47 3.61
N ILE A 24 6.01 -0.74 2.90
CA ILE A 24 5.72 0.65 2.49
C ILE A 24 4.53 0.69 1.52
N TYR A 25 4.44 -0.28 0.60
CA TYR A 25 3.29 -0.43 -0.30
C TYR A 25 1.97 -0.56 0.46
N HIS A 26 1.93 -1.47 1.44
CA HIS A 26 0.72 -1.69 2.24
C HIS A 26 0.39 -0.51 3.16
N GLN A 27 1.37 0.16 3.77
CA GLN A 27 1.13 1.39 4.55
C GLN A 27 0.49 2.50 3.70
N LYS A 28 0.88 2.64 2.43
CA LYS A 28 0.24 3.62 1.53
C LYS A 28 -1.18 3.20 1.17
N ARG A 29 -1.43 1.91 0.98
CA ARG A 29 -2.77 1.37 0.69
C ARG A 29 -3.72 1.51 1.88
N GLU A 30 -3.25 1.23 3.07
CA GLU A 30 -3.94 1.48 4.35
C GLU A 30 -4.40 2.93 4.41
N ARG A 31 -3.45 3.89 4.35
CA ARG A 31 -3.76 5.33 4.39
C ARG A 31 -4.76 5.78 3.34
N PHE A 32 -4.68 5.24 2.13
CA PHE A 32 -5.63 5.54 1.07
C PHE A 32 -7.05 5.10 1.43
N PHE A 33 -7.22 3.88 1.92
CA PHE A 33 -8.55 3.39 2.30
C PHE A 33 -9.10 4.06 3.57
N ASP A 34 -8.24 4.37 4.55
CA ASP A 34 -8.63 5.16 5.71
C ASP A 34 -9.11 6.56 5.33
N MET A 35 -8.43 7.20 4.37
CA MET A 35 -8.87 8.48 3.82
C MET A 35 -10.24 8.36 3.13
N CYS A 36 -10.48 7.33 2.32
CA CYS A 36 -11.78 7.10 1.69
C CYS A 36 -12.91 6.88 2.72
N ASP A 37 -12.63 6.12 3.77
CA ASP A 37 -13.58 5.88 4.86
C ASP A 37 -13.89 7.18 5.63
N GLY A 38 -12.85 7.93 6.01
CA GLY A 38 -12.97 9.22 6.68
C GLY A 38 -13.76 10.24 5.85
N LEU A 39 -13.47 10.38 4.55
CA LEU A 39 -14.19 11.28 3.66
C LEU A 39 -15.68 10.92 3.56
N THR A 40 -15.99 9.63 3.47
CA THR A 40 -17.39 9.16 3.41
C THR A 40 -18.14 9.54 4.70
N LYS A 41 -17.50 9.37 5.86
CA LYS A 41 -18.07 9.77 7.16
C LYS A 41 -18.27 11.28 7.27
N VAL A 42 -17.32 12.09 6.79
CA VAL A 42 -17.44 13.55 6.79
C VAL A 42 -18.62 14.01 5.92
N VAL A 43 -18.77 13.44 4.71
CA VAL A 43 -19.91 13.74 3.83
C VAL A 43 -21.24 13.43 4.52
N ALA A 44 -21.34 12.26 5.16
CA ALA A 44 -22.53 11.88 5.91
C ALA A 44 -22.83 12.84 7.07
N LEU A 45 -21.81 13.23 7.85
CA LEU A 45 -21.96 14.14 8.99
C LEU A 45 -22.40 15.54 8.55
N VAL A 46 -21.69 16.14 7.59
CA VAL A 46 -21.98 17.50 7.09
C VAL A 46 -23.36 17.54 6.44
N GLY A 47 -23.68 16.56 5.61
CA GLY A 47 -24.97 16.49 4.95
C GLY A 47 -26.13 16.24 5.93
N GLY A 48 -25.92 15.41 6.96
CA GLY A 48 -26.86 15.23 8.05
C GLY A 48 -27.10 16.51 8.86
N ALA A 49 -26.02 17.23 9.21
CA ALA A 49 -26.10 18.49 9.94
C ALA A 49 -26.84 19.58 9.15
N ALA A 50 -26.54 19.72 7.85
CA ALA A 50 -27.21 20.67 6.96
C ALA A 50 -28.73 20.41 6.87
N SER A 51 -29.12 19.14 6.89
CA SER A 51 -30.52 18.70 6.88
C SER A 51 -31.28 19.10 8.14
N ILE A 52 -30.65 18.93 9.31
CA ILE A 52 -31.26 19.29 10.60
C ILE A 52 -31.39 20.80 10.75
N ALA A 53 -30.34 21.55 10.38
CA ALA A 53 -30.30 23.00 10.57
C ALA A 53 -31.15 23.78 9.54
N ARG A 54 -31.78 23.08 8.57
CA ARG A 54 -32.62 23.67 7.50
C ARG A 54 -31.94 24.85 6.78
N VAL A 55 -30.62 24.78 6.66
CA VAL A 55 -29.80 25.87 6.07
C VAL A 55 -29.87 25.87 4.53
N ALA A 56 -30.58 24.91 3.95
CA ALA A 56 -30.67 24.67 2.52
C ALA A 56 -32.14 24.47 2.10
N SER A 57 -32.45 24.73 0.83
CA SER A 57 -33.78 24.51 0.27
C SER A 57 -34.15 23.03 0.25
N THR A 58 -35.45 22.70 0.16
CA THR A 58 -35.92 21.31 0.08
C THR A 58 -35.26 20.54 -1.07
N GLU A 59 -35.07 21.17 -2.23
CA GLU A 59 -34.38 20.58 -3.38
C GLU A 59 -32.89 20.29 -3.07
N GLN A 60 -32.19 21.24 -2.45
CA GLN A 60 -30.81 21.05 -2.02
C GLN A 60 -30.68 19.94 -0.98
N LEU A 61 -31.64 19.83 -0.05
CA LEU A 61 -31.68 18.75 0.95
C LEU A 61 -31.93 17.38 0.30
N SER A 62 -32.76 17.28 -0.73
CA SER A 62 -32.95 16.05 -1.49
C SER A 62 -31.66 15.62 -2.21
N ILE A 63 -30.94 16.55 -2.84
CA ILE A 63 -29.65 16.28 -3.49
C ILE A 63 -28.62 15.81 -2.45
N VAL A 64 -28.52 16.52 -1.31
CA VAL A 64 -27.62 16.15 -0.21
C VAL A 64 -27.95 14.75 0.32
N GLY A 65 -29.22 14.43 0.54
CA GLY A 65 -29.67 13.10 0.97
C GLY A 65 -29.31 11.99 -0.03
N ALA A 66 -29.42 12.26 -1.33
CA ALA A 66 -29.02 11.32 -2.38
C ALA A 66 -27.50 11.08 -2.38
N VAL A 67 -26.70 12.15 -2.24
CA VAL A 67 -25.23 12.06 -2.15
C VAL A 67 -24.81 11.26 -0.92
N ILE A 68 -25.36 11.54 0.26
CA ILE A 68 -25.05 10.79 1.50
C ILE A 68 -25.38 9.31 1.32
N THR A 69 -26.57 8.99 0.80
CA THR A 69 -27.01 7.61 0.60
C THR A 69 -26.09 6.87 -0.37
N LEU A 70 -25.75 7.50 -1.51
CA LEU A 70 -24.87 6.89 -2.51
C LEU A 70 -23.44 6.70 -1.97
N SER A 71 -22.88 7.70 -1.29
CA SER A 71 -21.56 7.58 -0.66
C SER A 71 -21.53 6.49 0.41
N SER A 72 -22.57 6.40 1.24
CA SER A 72 -22.68 5.38 2.30
C SER A 72 -22.80 3.97 1.70
N ALA A 73 -23.62 3.80 0.66
CA ALA A 73 -23.73 2.54 -0.07
C ALA A 73 -22.40 2.15 -0.74
N LEU A 74 -21.69 3.11 -1.35
CA LEU A 74 -20.39 2.87 -1.97
C LEU A 74 -19.33 2.43 -0.93
N SER A 75 -19.28 3.08 0.24
CA SER A 75 -18.38 2.68 1.33
C SER A 75 -18.69 1.27 1.83
N LEU A 76 -19.97 0.93 1.98
CA LEU A 76 -20.40 -0.40 2.41
C LEU A 76 -19.99 -1.49 1.39
N VAL A 77 -20.24 -1.25 0.10
CA VAL A 77 -19.92 -2.20 -0.97
C VAL A 77 -18.41 -2.32 -1.18
N ALA A 78 -17.68 -1.20 -1.15
CA ALA A 78 -16.24 -1.20 -1.35
C ALA A 78 -15.48 -1.74 -0.13
N GLY A 79 -16.05 -1.62 1.07
CA GLY A 79 -15.49 -2.12 2.31
C GLY A 79 -14.18 -1.44 2.70
N TYR A 80 -14.12 -0.10 2.61
CA TYR A 80 -12.88 0.66 2.81
C TYR A 80 -12.17 0.34 4.13
N ALA A 81 -12.89 0.38 5.26
CA ALA A 81 -12.32 0.04 6.56
C ALA A 81 -11.75 -1.39 6.64
N LYS A 82 -12.43 -2.36 6.02
CA LYS A 82 -11.93 -3.75 5.95
C LYS A 82 -10.64 -3.82 5.14
N ARG A 83 -10.58 -3.15 3.98
CA ARG A 83 -9.38 -3.11 3.13
C ARG A 83 -8.22 -2.39 3.81
N ALA A 84 -8.48 -1.29 4.51
CA ALA A 84 -7.47 -0.58 5.29
C ALA A 84 -6.84 -1.50 6.34
N ARG A 85 -7.69 -2.17 7.14
CA ARG A 85 -7.23 -3.13 8.15
C ARG A 85 -6.43 -4.29 7.54
N THR A 86 -6.88 -4.88 6.44
CA THR A 86 -6.11 -5.93 5.74
C THR A 86 -4.72 -5.43 5.35
N HIS A 87 -4.61 -4.21 4.82
CA HIS A 87 -3.33 -3.64 4.48
C HIS A 87 -2.48 -3.28 5.71
N ALA A 88 -3.08 -2.82 6.81
CA ALA A 88 -2.39 -2.60 8.08
C ALA A 88 -1.80 -3.91 8.64
N ASP A 89 -2.58 -4.99 8.63
CA ASP A 89 -2.16 -6.32 9.09
C ASP A 89 -0.99 -6.85 8.24
N LEU A 90 -1.05 -6.70 6.91
CA LEU A 90 0.04 -7.07 6.00
C LEU A 90 1.30 -6.22 6.24
N ALA A 91 1.14 -4.89 6.36
CA ALA A 91 2.26 -3.98 6.64
C ALA A 91 2.97 -4.35 7.96
N LYS A 92 2.19 -4.71 8.99
CA LYS A 92 2.71 -5.20 10.26
C LYS A 92 3.44 -6.53 10.08
N ALA A 93 2.86 -7.50 9.39
CA ALA A 93 3.49 -8.80 9.17
C ALA A 93 4.86 -8.70 8.47
N PHE A 94 4.96 -7.85 7.43
CA PHE A 94 6.24 -7.59 6.77
C PHE A 94 7.22 -6.81 7.66
N GLY A 95 6.74 -5.86 8.46
CA GLY A 95 7.57 -5.13 9.41
C GLY A 95 8.15 -6.02 10.51
N ASP A 96 7.33 -6.93 11.05
CA ASP A 96 7.75 -7.91 12.05
C ASP A 96 8.80 -8.86 11.47
N LEU A 97 8.62 -9.33 10.22
CA LEU A 97 9.61 -10.16 9.53
C LEU A 97 10.92 -9.39 9.25
N GLU A 98 10.84 -8.14 8.80
CA GLU A 98 11.99 -7.25 8.59
C GLU A 98 12.77 -7.07 9.90
N ALA A 99 12.09 -6.77 11.01
CA ALA A 99 12.71 -6.61 12.31
C ALA A 99 13.43 -7.87 12.79
N ARG A 100 12.82 -9.06 12.60
CA ARG A 100 13.47 -10.35 12.91
C ARG A 100 14.76 -10.56 12.10
N ILE A 101 14.71 -10.31 10.79
CA ILE A 101 15.87 -10.46 9.90
C ILE A 101 17.01 -9.48 10.30
N VAL A 102 16.65 -8.26 10.70
CA VAL A 102 17.63 -7.27 11.19
C VAL A 102 18.27 -7.75 12.50
N ALA A 103 17.46 -8.18 13.47
CA ALA A 103 17.92 -8.63 14.79
C ALA A 103 18.90 -9.81 14.72
N GLU A 104 18.70 -10.74 13.80
CA GLU A 104 19.59 -11.90 13.65
C GLU A 104 21.01 -11.53 13.16
N GLY A 105 21.22 -10.35 12.56
CA GLY A 105 22.55 -9.86 12.19
C GLY A 105 23.23 -10.59 11.02
N SER A 106 23.36 -11.90 11.04
CA SER A 106 23.88 -12.74 9.96
C SER A 106 23.05 -14.00 9.89
N LEU A 107 22.44 -14.28 8.73
CA LEU A 107 21.60 -15.46 8.55
C LEU A 107 22.41 -16.62 7.99
N SER A 108 22.23 -17.82 8.55
CA SER A 108 22.60 -19.06 7.87
C SER A 108 21.70 -19.31 6.66
N ASP A 109 22.11 -20.18 5.75
CA ASP A 109 21.31 -20.48 4.55
C ASP A 109 19.95 -21.11 4.90
N GLU A 110 19.90 -21.91 5.97
CA GLU A 110 18.66 -22.48 6.52
C GLU A 110 17.73 -21.40 7.04
N ARG A 111 18.26 -20.42 7.79
CA ARG A 111 17.47 -19.28 8.29
C ARG A 111 16.97 -18.40 7.15
N VAL A 112 17.78 -18.15 6.13
CA VAL A 112 17.33 -17.45 4.91
C VAL A 112 16.15 -18.18 4.25
N ASN A 113 16.22 -19.51 4.12
CA ASN A 113 15.13 -20.30 3.54
C ASN A 113 13.86 -20.21 4.38
N GLN A 114 13.98 -20.20 5.71
CA GLN A 114 12.85 -20.07 6.63
C GLN A 114 12.19 -18.68 6.52
N CYS A 115 12.99 -17.61 6.53
CA CYS A 115 12.48 -16.26 6.31
C CYS A 115 11.81 -16.10 4.93
N GLN A 116 12.37 -16.71 3.89
CA GLN A 116 11.75 -16.73 2.56
C GLN A 116 10.40 -17.45 2.57
N ALA A 117 10.30 -18.59 3.26
CA ALA A 117 9.04 -19.32 3.38
C ALA A 117 8.00 -18.52 4.19
N GLU A 118 8.41 -17.83 5.26
CA GLU A 118 7.55 -16.91 6.01
C GLU A 118 7.03 -15.77 5.14
N MET A 119 7.91 -15.12 4.36
CA MET A 119 7.54 -14.05 3.45
C MET A 119 6.50 -14.53 2.42
N LEU A 120 6.74 -15.69 1.78
CA LEU A 120 5.80 -16.28 0.83
C LEU A 120 4.43 -16.55 1.47
N ARG A 121 4.39 -16.97 2.73
CA ARG A 121 3.13 -17.17 3.44
C ARG A 121 2.35 -15.87 3.66
N VAL A 122 3.04 -14.77 3.94
CA VAL A 122 2.41 -13.44 4.03
C VAL A 122 1.91 -13.00 2.65
N GLU A 123 2.71 -13.19 1.60
CA GLU A 123 2.37 -12.85 0.21
C GLU A 123 1.11 -13.58 -0.30
N MET A 124 0.81 -14.80 0.18
CA MET A 124 -0.43 -15.50 -0.18
C MET A 124 -1.71 -14.73 0.17
N GLY A 125 -1.64 -13.85 1.18
CA GLY A 125 -2.76 -13.00 1.60
C GLY A 125 -2.87 -11.68 0.83
N GLU A 126 -1.93 -11.40 -0.07
CA GLU A 126 -1.89 -10.11 -0.76
C GLU A 126 -2.94 -10.00 -1.86
N PRO A 127 -3.67 -8.87 -1.92
CA PRO A 127 -4.44 -8.53 -3.11
C PRO A 127 -3.51 -8.09 -4.24
N ARG A 128 -4.02 -8.07 -5.49
CA ARG A 128 -3.27 -7.63 -6.67
C ARG A 128 -2.49 -6.32 -6.42
N THR A 129 -1.23 -6.32 -6.84
CA THR A 129 -0.34 -5.16 -6.76
C THR A 129 -0.66 -4.13 -7.84
N LEU A 130 -0.38 -2.86 -7.55
CA LEU A 130 -0.59 -1.75 -8.48
C LEU A 130 0.76 -1.22 -8.95
N GLY A 131 1.09 -1.41 -10.22
CA GLY A 131 2.43 -1.19 -10.76
C GLY A 131 2.96 0.23 -10.55
N ALA A 132 2.12 1.26 -10.74
CA ALA A 132 2.51 2.65 -10.47
C ALA A 132 2.81 2.88 -8.98
N LEU A 133 2.01 2.33 -8.07
CA LEU A 133 2.23 2.47 -6.63
C LEU A 133 3.47 1.71 -6.18
N VAL A 134 3.68 0.50 -6.70
CA VAL A 134 4.93 -0.25 -6.47
C VAL A 134 6.13 0.57 -6.93
N ARG A 135 6.06 1.20 -8.11
CA ARG A 135 7.16 2.04 -8.62
C ARG A 135 7.44 3.24 -7.71
N ILE A 136 6.39 3.90 -7.20
CA ILE A 136 6.55 5.00 -6.23
C ILE A 136 7.29 4.50 -4.99
N CYS A 137 6.93 3.33 -4.46
CA CYS A 137 7.60 2.75 -3.28
C CYS A 137 9.06 2.36 -3.58
N GLN A 138 9.33 1.80 -4.77
CA GLN A 138 10.69 1.51 -5.22
C GLN A 138 11.56 2.78 -5.26
N ASN A 139 11.02 3.88 -5.79
CA ASN A 139 11.73 5.16 -5.83
C ASN A 139 12.01 5.72 -4.42
N GLU A 140 11.05 5.61 -3.49
CA GLU A 140 11.24 6.04 -2.11
C GLU A 140 12.34 5.24 -1.40
N ILE A 141 12.38 3.91 -1.60
CA ILE A 141 13.45 3.07 -1.05
C ILE A 141 14.79 3.40 -1.71
N ALA A 142 14.82 3.59 -3.03
CA ALA A 142 16.03 3.95 -3.76
C ALA A 142 16.61 5.29 -3.25
N ALA A 143 15.77 6.31 -3.09
CA ALA A 143 16.15 7.60 -2.51
C ALA A 143 16.66 7.45 -1.07
N ALA A 144 15.97 6.69 -0.22
CA ALA A 144 16.37 6.45 1.17
C ALA A 144 17.71 5.70 1.30
N ARG A 145 18.06 4.87 0.30
CA ARG A 145 19.33 4.13 0.24
C ARG A 145 20.44 4.88 -0.51
N GLY A 146 20.19 6.11 -0.96
CA GLY A 146 21.14 6.90 -1.75
C GLY A 146 21.37 6.38 -3.19
N LYS A 147 20.51 5.49 -3.68
CA LYS A 147 20.57 4.91 -5.03
C LYS A 147 19.76 5.73 -6.03
N ASN A 148 20.11 7.00 -6.17
CA ASN A 148 19.35 7.94 -7.00
C ASN A 148 19.31 7.53 -8.49
N GLN A 149 20.30 6.76 -8.95
CA GLN A 149 20.33 6.20 -10.30
C GLN A 149 19.22 5.16 -10.57
N ASP A 150 18.66 4.56 -9.53
CA ASP A 150 17.59 3.55 -9.65
C ASP A 150 16.19 4.20 -9.65
N ILE A 151 16.09 5.51 -9.40
CA ILE A 151 14.82 6.24 -9.40
C ILE A 151 14.32 6.35 -10.84
N ARG A 152 13.10 5.87 -11.08
CA ARG A 152 12.46 5.95 -12.40
C ARG A 152 11.27 6.92 -12.36
N HIS A 153 11.11 7.70 -13.42
CA HIS A 153 10.03 8.67 -13.52
C HIS A 153 8.63 8.03 -13.43
N VAL A 154 7.71 8.71 -12.74
CA VAL A 154 6.28 8.38 -12.68
C VAL A 154 5.51 9.66 -12.99
N ASN A 155 4.66 9.63 -14.02
CA ASN A 155 3.94 10.82 -14.45
C ASN A 155 2.92 11.27 -13.40
N LEU A 156 2.57 12.56 -13.37
CA LEU A 156 1.62 13.11 -12.39
C LEU A 156 0.25 12.41 -12.43
N TRP A 157 -0.28 12.12 -13.62
CA TRP A 157 -1.54 11.37 -13.77
C TRP A 157 -1.43 9.92 -13.27
N GLN A 158 -0.31 9.24 -13.56
CA GLN A 158 -0.06 7.89 -13.03
C GLN A 158 0.03 7.90 -11.51
N ARG A 159 0.61 8.95 -10.93
CA ARG A 159 0.71 9.15 -9.47
C ARG A 159 -0.67 9.40 -8.85
N LEU A 160 -1.52 10.22 -9.48
CA LEU A 160 -2.88 10.49 -9.02
C LEU A 160 -3.75 9.23 -9.02
N PHE A 161 -3.65 8.42 -10.07
CA PHE A 161 -4.45 7.19 -10.21
C PHE A 161 -3.75 5.92 -9.69
N ALA A 162 -2.58 6.04 -9.04
CA ALA A 162 -1.76 4.91 -8.62
C ALA A 162 -2.46 3.93 -7.66
N HIS A 163 -3.46 4.40 -6.92
CA HIS A 163 -4.23 3.59 -5.97
C HIS A 163 -5.47 2.92 -6.59
N LEU A 164 -5.81 3.28 -7.83
CA LEU A 164 -7.07 2.90 -8.48
C LEU A 164 -6.84 2.03 -9.72
N TYR A 165 -5.76 2.26 -10.46
CA TYR A 165 -5.50 1.57 -11.72
C TYR A 165 -4.13 0.89 -11.72
N ASP A 166 -4.08 -0.34 -12.26
CA ASP A 166 -2.84 -1.07 -12.41
C ASP A 166 -2.16 -0.67 -13.73
N PHE A 167 -1.25 0.30 -13.63
CA PHE A 167 -0.43 0.72 -14.75
C PHE A 167 0.71 -0.28 -14.98
N ASP A 168 0.87 -0.72 -16.23
CA ASP A 168 2.07 -1.44 -16.62
C ASP A 168 3.29 -0.50 -16.60
N MET A 169 4.18 -0.75 -15.64
CA MET A 169 5.43 0.00 -15.44
C MET A 169 6.66 -0.83 -15.85
N ALA A 170 6.46 -1.94 -16.58
CA ALA A 170 7.54 -2.72 -17.17
C ALA A 170 8.34 -1.85 -18.16
N PRO A 171 9.66 -2.08 -18.29
CA PRO A 171 10.44 -1.42 -19.34
C PRO A 171 9.87 -1.81 -20.70
N LYS A 172 9.39 -0.83 -21.47
CA LYS A 172 9.02 -1.08 -22.86
C LYS A 172 10.30 -1.43 -23.63
N ALA A 173 10.30 -2.56 -24.34
CA ALA A 173 11.39 -2.89 -25.25
C ALA A 173 11.56 -1.74 -26.24
N LYS A 174 12.80 -1.31 -26.46
CA LYS A 174 13.10 -0.40 -27.57
C LYS A 174 12.96 -1.21 -28.85
N ASN A 175 11.99 -0.87 -29.68
CA ASN A 175 11.94 -1.29 -31.08
C ASN A 175 13.02 -0.57 -31.88
#